data_AF-A0A841WPT6-F1
#
_entry.id   AF-A0A841WPT6-F1
#
_cell.length_a   1.000
_cell.length_b   1.000
_cell.length_c   1.000
_cell.angle_alpha   90.00
_cell.angle_beta   90.00
_cell.angle_gamma   90.00
#
_symmetry.space_group_name_H-M   'P 1'
#
loop_
_entity.id
_entity.type
_entity.pdbx_description
1 polymer ?
#
loop_
_entity_poly.entity_id
_entity_poly.type
_entity_poly.pdbx_seq_one_letter_code
_entity_poly.pdbx_strand_id
1 'polypeptide(L)'
;MTKPIGYFTSYTPGDGSLLESLQEEYGSCFEQISRREKLFLISSLASQLCEQAPGRCRDEIYVVGYQVNSSLSVKDREGLLEALIHQTRCGQSLAVLQLGEAPMKQ
;
A
#
# COMPACT_ATOMS: atom_id res chain seq x y z
N MET A 1 -14.62 -10.89 -3.80
CA MET A 1 -13.74 -12.09 -3.92
C MET A 1 -12.33 -11.66 -3.59
N THR A 2 -11.62 -12.42 -2.76
CA THR A 2 -10.17 -12.24 -2.55
C THR A 2 -9.43 -12.66 -3.81
N LYS A 3 -8.47 -11.84 -4.26
CA LYS A 3 -7.65 -12.13 -5.44
C LYS A 3 -6.29 -12.67 -4.96
N PRO A 4 -5.68 -13.61 -5.70
CA PRO A 4 -4.39 -14.18 -5.31
C PRO A 4 -3.27 -13.13 -5.44
N ILE A 5 -2.14 -13.37 -4.76
CA ILE A 5 -0.99 -12.46 -4.76
C ILE A 5 -0.49 -12.15 -6.18
N GLY A 6 -0.52 -13.13 -7.09
CA GLY A 6 -0.10 -12.96 -8.49
C GLY A 6 -0.99 -12.01 -9.30
N TYR A 7 -2.21 -11.71 -8.85
CA TYR A 7 -3.01 -10.63 -9.45
C TYR A 7 -2.42 -9.24 -9.13
N PHE A 8 -1.74 -9.13 -7.98
CA PHE A 8 -1.26 -7.88 -7.44
C PHE A 8 0.24 -7.65 -7.64
N THR A 9 1.01 -8.68 -7.98
CA THR A 9 2.46 -8.63 -8.14
C THR A 9 2.86 -9.13 -9.54
N SER A 10 4.15 -9.10 -9.84
CA SER A 10 4.72 -9.71 -11.05
C SER A 10 5.00 -11.22 -10.90
N TYR A 11 4.46 -11.86 -9.85
CA TYR A 11 4.71 -13.28 -9.56
C TYR A 11 4.24 -14.17 -10.72
N THR A 12 5.11 -15.10 -11.12
CA THR A 12 4.81 -16.10 -12.15
C THR A 12 5.03 -17.51 -11.58
N PRO A 13 4.11 -18.48 -11.75
CA PRO A 13 4.31 -19.83 -11.25
C PRO A 13 5.59 -20.49 -11.80
N GLY A 14 6.38 -21.10 -10.92
CA GLY A 14 7.66 -21.72 -11.26
C GLY A 14 8.83 -20.74 -11.39
N ASP A 15 8.68 -19.49 -10.92
CA ASP A 15 9.74 -18.47 -11.00
C ASP A 15 10.82 -18.59 -9.90
N GLY A 16 10.64 -19.47 -8.91
CA GLY A 16 11.58 -19.66 -7.80
C GLY A 16 11.71 -18.43 -6.90
N SER A 17 10.80 -17.46 -7.00
CA SER A 17 10.86 -16.22 -6.25
C SER A 17 10.43 -16.42 -4.79
N LEU A 18 10.78 -15.46 -3.94
CA LEU A 18 10.24 -15.41 -2.57
C LEU A 18 8.70 -15.40 -2.56
N LEU A 19 8.05 -14.84 -3.58
CA LEU A 19 6.58 -14.84 -3.68
C LEU A 19 6.02 -16.25 -3.89
N GLU A 20 6.74 -17.11 -4.61
CA GLU A 20 6.40 -18.53 -4.74
C GLU A 20 6.41 -19.21 -3.36
N SER A 21 7.52 -19.12 -2.65
CA SER A 21 7.67 -19.75 -1.32
C SER A 21 6.64 -19.22 -0.32
N LEU A 22 6.36 -17.92 -0.33
CA LEU A 22 5.33 -17.33 0.54
C LEU A 22 3.91 -17.83 0.20
N GLN A 23 3.60 -18.06 -1.07
CA GLN A 23 2.31 -18.63 -1.48
C GLN A 23 2.20 -20.11 -1.11
N GLU A 24 3.28 -20.88 -1.26
CA GLU A 24 3.31 -22.28 -0.85
C GLU A 24 3.10 -22.41 0.67
N GLU A 25 3.76 -21.56 1.46
CA GLU A 25 3.72 -21.62 2.92
C GLU A 25 2.42 -21.02 3.50
N TYR A 26 1.96 -19.86 3.00
CA TYR A 26 0.88 -19.10 3.61
C TYR A 26 -0.42 -19.06 2.79
N GLY A 27 -0.43 -19.67 1.62
CA GLY A 27 -1.56 -19.69 0.69
C GLY A 27 -1.57 -18.50 -0.28
N SER A 28 -2.26 -18.67 -1.40
CA SER A 28 -2.27 -17.71 -2.52
C SER A 28 -2.92 -16.36 -2.18
N CYS A 29 -3.71 -16.30 -1.11
CA CYS A 29 -4.34 -15.10 -0.55
C CYS A 29 -3.86 -14.83 0.89
N PHE A 30 -2.73 -15.43 1.30
CA PHE A 30 -2.26 -15.45 2.69
C PHE A 30 -3.33 -15.97 3.66
N GLU A 31 -4.18 -16.91 3.25
CA GLU A 31 -5.30 -17.44 4.05
C GLU A 31 -4.85 -18.22 5.28
N GLN A 32 -3.59 -18.67 5.33
CA GLN A 32 -3.03 -19.43 6.46
C GLN A 32 -2.44 -18.55 7.57
N ILE A 33 -2.47 -17.22 7.42
CA ILE A 33 -2.05 -16.28 8.48
C ILE A 33 -3.22 -15.47 9.01
N SER A 34 -3.11 -15.09 10.28
CA SER A 34 -4.11 -14.32 11.00
C SER A 34 -4.26 -12.90 10.46
N ARG A 35 -5.39 -12.27 10.77
CA ARG A 35 -5.62 -10.84 10.50
C ARG A 35 -4.50 -9.96 11.09
N ARG A 36 -4.01 -10.29 12.28
CA ARG A 36 -2.94 -9.53 12.95
C ARG A 36 -1.63 -9.61 12.17
N GLU A 37 -1.27 -10.79 11.67
CA GLU A 37 -0.07 -11.00 10.86
C GLU A 37 -0.17 -10.25 9.52
N LYS A 38 -1.34 -10.26 8.87
CA LYS A 38 -1.57 -9.44 7.66
C LYS A 38 -1.36 -7.95 7.93
N LEU A 39 -1.93 -7.43 9.01
CA LEU A 39 -1.76 -6.02 9.40
C LEU A 39 -0.30 -5.70 9.74
N PHE A 40 0.42 -6.62 10.36
CA PHE A 40 1.85 -6.49 10.64
C PHE A 40 2.67 -6.39 9.34
N LEU A 41 2.44 -7.29 8.39
CA LEU A 41 3.11 -7.26 7.08
C LEU A 41 2.80 -5.96 6.33
N ILE A 42 1.54 -5.50 6.33
CA ILE A 42 1.15 -4.22 5.74
C ILE A 42 1.95 -3.07 6.36
N SER A 43 2.03 -3.01 7.70
CA SER A 43 2.78 -1.96 8.40
C SER A 43 4.27 -1.99 8.05
N SER A 44 4.88 -3.17 8.01
CA SER A 44 6.31 -3.34 7.68
C SER A 44 6.61 -2.90 6.25
N LEU A 45 5.82 -3.35 5.28
CA LEU A 45 5.96 -2.97 3.87
C LEU A 45 5.71 -1.48 3.66
N ALA A 46 4.67 -0.91 4.28
CA ALA A 46 4.36 0.51 4.18
C ALA A 46 5.48 1.39 4.75
N SER A 47 6.10 0.98 5.86
CA SER A 47 7.25 1.69 6.45
C SER A 47 8.43 1.73 5.47
N GLN A 48 8.79 0.58 4.90
CA GLN A 48 9.89 0.48 3.94
C GLN A 48 9.62 1.29 2.66
N LEU A 49 8.39 1.24 2.13
CA LEU A 49 8.00 2.04 0.97
C LEU A 49 8.01 3.54 1.27
N CYS A 50 7.61 3.94 2.49
CA CYS A 50 7.67 5.34 2.92
C CYS A 50 9.12 5.85 3.02
N GLU A 51 10.05 5.04 3.54
CA GLU A 51 11.47 5.39 3.64
C GLU A 51 12.13 5.59 2.26
N GLN A 52 11.67 4.84 1.24
CA GLN A 52 12.18 4.92 -0.13
C GLN A 52 11.51 6.02 -0.96
N ALA A 53 10.35 6.54 -0.52
CA ALA A 53 9.62 7.57 -1.24
C ALA A 53 10.37 8.93 -1.18
N PRO A 54 10.41 9.69 -2.28
CA PRO A 54 11.10 10.98 -2.29
C PRO A 54 10.38 12.02 -1.44
N GLY A 55 11.17 12.88 -0.79
CA GLY A 55 10.68 14.01 0.00
C GLY A 55 10.58 13.71 1.49
N ARG A 56 9.98 14.64 2.24
CA ARG A 56 9.69 14.46 3.66
C ARG A 56 8.19 14.54 3.88
N CYS A 57 7.68 13.74 4.81
CA CYS A 57 6.34 13.95 5.34
C CYS A 57 6.28 15.34 5.97
N ARG A 58 5.20 16.08 5.70
CA ARG A 58 4.94 17.35 6.36
C ARG A 58 4.62 17.08 7.84
N ASP A 59 5.03 17.98 8.75
CA ASP A 59 4.91 17.77 10.19
C ASP A 59 3.46 17.49 10.62
N GLU A 60 2.49 18.15 9.98
CA GLU A 60 1.07 17.95 10.25
C GLU A 60 0.59 16.52 9.95
N ILE A 61 1.24 15.78 9.05
CA ILE A 61 0.88 14.40 8.71
C ILE A 61 1.15 13.46 9.89
N TYR A 62 2.19 13.71 10.68
CA TYR A 62 2.44 12.94 11.91
C TYR A 62 1.32 13.14 12.93
N VAL A 63 0.81 14.37 13.05
CA VAL A 63 -0.33 14.69 13.93
C VAL A 63 -1.60 14.02 13.43
N VAL A 64 -1.88 14.07 12.12
CA VAL A 64 -3.01 13.37 11.50
C VAL A 64 -2.91 11.87 11.75
N GLY A 65 -1.72 11.28 11.62
CA GLY A 65 -1.46 9.87 11.92
C GLY A 65 -1.87 9.48 13.34
N TYR A 66 -1.60 10.33 14.33
CA TYR A 66 -2.08 10.13 15.70
C TYR A 66 -3.60 10.21 15.79
N GLN A 67 -4.20 11.28 15.23
CA GLN A 67 -5.65 11.52 15.28
C GLN A 67 -6.47 10.38 14.65
N VAL A 68 -6.05 9.88 13.48
CA VAL A 68 -6.77 8.79 12.82
C VAL A 68 -6.73 7.50 13.63
N ASN A 69 -5.65 7.25 14.37
CA ASN A 69 -5.52 6.08 15.22
C ASN A 69 -6.33 6.20 16.52
N SER A 70 -6.41 7.40 17.10
CA SER A 70 -7.12 7.64 18.36
C SER A 70 -8.62 7.86 18.20
N SER A 71 -9.06 8.47 17.10
CA SER A 71 -10.39 9.05 16.98
C SER A 71 -11.32 8.30 16.01
N LEU A 72 -10.77 7.54 15.06
CA LEU A 72 -11.60 6.78 14.12
C LEU A 72 -12.02 5.42 14.69
N SER A 73 -13.22 5.00 14.30
CA SER A 73 -13.67 3.63 14.56
C SER A 73 -12.73 2.62 13.89
N VAL A 74 -12.74 1.36 14.35
CA VAL A 74 -11.94 0.30 13.73
C VAL A 74 -12.33 0.12 12.25
N LYS A 75 -13.63 0.18 11.95
CA LYS A 75 -14.17 0.08 10.59
C LYS A 75 -13.67 1.19 9.68
N ASP A 76 -13.66 2.44 10.15
CA ASP A 76 -13.20 3.57 9.34
C ASP A 76 -11.68 3.53 9.14
N ARG A 77 -10.92 3.04 10.13
CA ARG A 77 -9.47 2.80 9.98
C ARG A 77 -9.16 1.76 8.92
N GLU A 78 -9.92 0.65 8.90
CA GLU A 78 -9.78 -0.38 7.88
C GLU A 78 -10.13 0.15 6.48
N GLY A 79 -11.23 0.88 6.35
CA GLY A 79 -11.61 1.51 5.08
C GLY A 79 -10.60 2.55 4.60
N LEU A 80 -10.06 3.36 5.52
CA LEU A 80 -9.01 4.33 5.20
C LEU A 80 -7.72 3.63 4.75
N LEU A 81 -7.33 2.53 5.41
CA LEU A 81 -6.18 1.73 5.01
C LEU A 81 -6.34 1.18 3.58
N GLU A 82 -7.52 0.63 3.25
CA GLU A 82 -7.82 0.14 1.90
C GLU A 82 -7.73 1.27 0.86
N ALA A 83 -8.33 2.43 1.16
CA ALA A 83 -8.31 3.59 0.27
C ALA A 83 -6.88 4.09 0.01
N LEU A 84 -6.05 4.22 1.05
CA LEU A 84 -4.66 4.67 0.93
C LEU A 84 -3.78 3.67 0.17
N ILE A 85 -3.93 2.36 0.40
CA ILE A 85 -3.22 1.34 -0.38
C ILE A 85 -3.60 1.43 -1.86
N HIS A 86 -4.89 1.59 -2.15
CA HIS A 86 -5.35 1.73 -3.53
C HIS A 86 -4.80 3.00 -4.20
N GLN A 87 -4.85 4.14 -3.51
CA GLN A 87 -4.39 5.43 -4.04
C GLN A 87 -2.87 5.50 -4.19
N THR A 88 -2.09 4.88 -3.30
CA THR A 88 -0.63 4.84 -3.44
C THR A 88 -0.20 3.96 -4.62
N ARG A 89 -0.93 2.87 -4.88
CA ARG A 89 -0.67 1.97 -6.02
C ARG A 89 -1.12 2.55 -7.37
N CYS A 90 -2.30 3.17 -7.43
CA CYS A 90 -2.92 3.62 -8.69
C CYS A 90 -2.78 5.13 -8.93
N GLY A 91 -2.74 5.93 -7.87
CA GLY A 91 -2.89 7.39 -7.91
C GLY A 91 -1.65 8.17 -8.32
N GLN A 92 -0.46 7.55 -8.35
CA GLN A 92 0.73 8.20 -8.89
C GLN A 92 0.64 8.48 -10.41
N SER A 93 -0.30 7.85 -11.13
CA SER A 93 -0.51 8.08 -12.55
C SER A 93 -1.11 9.46 -12.89
N LEU A 94 -1.72 10.19 -11.94
CA LEU A 94 -2.42 11.46 -12.20
C LEU A 94 -1.55 12.70 -12.01
N ALA A 95 -0.51 12.64 -11.17
CA ALA A 95 0.36 13.79 -10.90
C ALA A 95 1.37 14.06 -12.04
N VAL A 96 1.79 13.04 -12.79
CA VAL A 96 2.72 13.19 -13.94
C VAL A 96 2.05 13.94 -15.10
N LEU A 97 0.73 13.83 -15.26
CA LEU A 97 -0.01 14.50 -16.33
C LEU A 97 -0.25 15.99 -16.08
N GLN A 98 -0.10 16.48 -14.84
CA GLN A 98 -0.36 17.90 -14.50
C GLN A 98 0.88 18.80 -14.54
N LEU A 99 2.09 18.24 -14.80
CA LEU A 99 3.33 19.01 -14.94
C LEU A 99 3.69 19.36 -16.41
N GLY A 100 2.81 19.05 -17.36
CA GLY A 100 3.08 19.18 -18.80
C GLY A 100 2.59 20.45 -19.51
N GLU A 101 1.77 21.30 -18.89
CA GLU A 101 1.19 22.47 -19.57
C GLU A 101 1.35 23.74 -18.74
N ALA A 102 2.50 24.41 -18.89
CA ALA A 102 2.59 25.85 -18.63
C ALA A 102 2.26 26.59 -19.94
N PRO A 103 1.26 27.50 -19.98
CA PRO A 103 1.03 28.30 -21.17
C PRO A 103 2.16 29.32 -21.28
N MET A 104 2.89 29.29 -22.40
CA MET A 104 3.73 30.39 -22.85
C MET A 104 2.86 31.65 -22.91
N LYS A 105 3.09 32.60 -22.01
CA LYS A 105 2.57 33.96 -22.16
C LYS A 105 3.35 34.63 -23.28
N GLN A 106 2.62 35.02 -24.33
CA GLN A 106 3.10 35.91 -25.39
C GLN A 106 3.36 37.31 -24.86
#